data_AF-A0A803L4D0-F1
#
_entry.id   AF-A0A803L4D0-F1
#
_cell.length_a   1.000
_cell.length_b   1.000
_cell.length_c   1.000
_cell.angle_alpha   90.00
_cell.angle_beta   90.00
_cell.angle_gamma   90.00
#
_symmetry.space_group_name_H-M   'P 1'
#
loop_
_entity.id
_entity.type
_entity.pdbx_description
1 polymer ?
#
loop_
_entity_poly.entity_id
_entity_poly.type
_entity_poly.pdbx_seq_one_letter_code
_entity_poly.pdbx_strand_id
1 'polypeptide(L)'
;LEVLKLYIPQYELELKSRLDHWLDCVVGCRVRTLSLEIGGRNGPRYSLPKSVLSVNFITTMNLKGCELISASLANTQLPSVTKLSLVNVYLDEGFMRKVEEGSRLPKG
;
A
#
# COMPACT_ATOMS: atom_id res chain seq x y z
N LEU A 1 -18.46 -2.46 3.10
CA LEU A 1 -17.64 -1.23 3.10
C LEU A 1 -16.92 -1.16 1.76
N GLU A 2 -17.15 -0.13 0.94
CA GLU A 2 -16.49 -0.03 -0.39
C GLU A 2 -15.16 0.74 -0.33
N VAL A 3 -15.03 1.65 0.64
CA VAL A 3 -13.91 2.58 0.78
C VAL A 3 -13.43 2.59 2.23
N LEU A 4 -12.11 2.49 2.45
CA LEU A 4 -11.47 2.86 3.70
C LEU A 4 -10.61 4.10 3.49
N LYS A 5 -10.75 5.08 4.38
CA LYS A 5 -9.84 6.22 4.50
C LYS A 5 -9.28 6.27 5.91
N LEU A 6 -7.96 6.34 6.03
CA LEU A 6 -7.27 6.41 7.30
C LEU A 6 -6.27 7.56 7.31
N TYR A 7 -6.30 8.37 8.37
CA TYR A 7 -5.41 9.50 8.58
C TYR A 7 -4.76 9.41 9.95
N ILE A 8 -3.45 9.23 9.98
CA ILE A 8 -2.64 9.08 11.21
C ILE A 8 -1.35 9.88 11.02
N PRO A 9 -1.35 11.20 11.27
CA PRO A 9 -0.19 12.06 10.99
C PRO A 9 0.99 11.81 11.94
N GLN A 10 0.73 11.31 13.16
CA GLN A 10 1.72 11.02 14.19
C GLN A 10 1.87 9.50 14.34
N TYR A 11 2.30 8.83 13.28
CA TYR A 11 2.56 7.40 13.34
C TYR A 11 3.80 7.11 14.17
N GLU A 12 3.65 6.17 15.10
CA GLU A 12 4.71 5.61 15.92
C GLU A 12 4.73 4.09 15.76
N LEU A 13 5.90 3.46 15.97
CA LEU A 13 6.09 2.02 15.72
C LEU A 13 5.14 1.14 16.56
N GLU A 14 4.71 1.61 17.73
CA GLU A 14 3.77 0.93 18.62
C GLU A 14 2.37 0.77 17.99
N LEU A 15 2.00 1.64 17.05
CA LEU A 15 0.72 1.56 16.35
C LEU A 15 0.70 0.51 15.25
N LYS A 16 1.86 -0.05 14.88
CA LYS A 16 1.98 -0.95 13.72
C LYS A 16 1.03 -2.14 13.81
N SER A 17 1.03 -2.86 14.94
CA SER A 17 0.19 -4.06 15.11
C SER A 17 -1.31 -3.74 15.03
N ARG A 18 -1.72 -2.58 15.56
CA ARG A 18 -3.12 -2.11 15.48
C ARG A 18 -3.50 -1.77 14.04
N LEU A 19 -2.59 -1.14 13.30
CA LEU A 19 -2.80 -0.83 11.88
C LEU A 19 -2.87 -2.09 11.03
N ASP A 20 -1.96 -3.03 11.24
CA ASP A 20 -1.98 -4.32 10.55
C ASP A 20 -3.33 -5.03 10.79
N HIS A 21 -3.81 -5.06 12.03
CA HIS A 21 -5.11 -5.66 12.36
C HIS A 21 -6.29 -4.96 11.67
N TRP A 22 -6.31 -3.62 11.63
CA TRP A 22 -7.34 -2.89 10.89
C TRP A 22 -7.30 -3.21 9.40
N LEU A 23 -6.11 -3.33 8.84
CA LEU A 23 -5.93 -3.69 7.45
C LEU A 23 -6.30 -5.15 7.16
N ASP A 24 -6.15 -6.06 8.11
CA ASP A 24 -6.69 -7.43 7.98
C ASP A 24 -8.22 -7.41 7.94
N CYS A 25 -8.88 -6.55 8.72
CA CYS A 25 -10.33 -6.34 8.60
C CYS A 25 -10.72 -5.77 7.23
N VAL A 26 -9.93 -4.87 6.64
CA VAL A 26 -10.13 -4.35 5.27
C VAL A 26 -10.08 -5.48 4.26
N VAL A 27 -9.13 -6.39 4.41
CA VAL A 27 -9.00 -7.57 3.56
C VAL A 27 -10.24 -8.45 3.69
N GLY A 28 -10.66 -8.77 4.93
CA GLY A 28 -11.87 -9.55 5.20
C GLY A 28 -13.16 -8.90 4.66
N CYS A 29 -13.23 -7.57 4.66
CA CYS A 29 -14.37 -6.81 4.15
C CYS A 29 -14.35 -6.61 2.62
N ARG A 30 -13.30 -7.06 1.93
CA ARG A 30 -13.11 -6.91 0.47
C ARG A 30 -13.26 -5.46 -0.02
N VAL A 31 -12.70 -4.51 0.72
CA VAL A 31 -12.71 -3.08 0.38
C VAL A 31 -12.05 -2.83 -0.98
N ARG A 32 -12.67 -2.00 -1.83
CA ARG A 32 -12.17 -1.72 -3.19
C ARG A 32 -11.24 -0.51 -3.28
N THR A 33 -11.45 0.48 -2.41
CA THR A 33 -10.66 1.71 -2.36
C THR A 33 -9.99 1.85 -1.01
N LEU A 34 -8.66 1.91 -1.02
CA LEU A 34 -7.83 2.10 0.17
C LEU A 34 -7.11 3.44 0.08
N SER A 35 -7.39 4.35 1.00
CA SER A 35 -6.71 5.64 1.12
C SER A 35 -6.03 5.75 2.47
N LEU A 36 -4.70 5.74 2.50
CA LEU A 36 -3.91 5.82 3.73
C LEU A 36 -3.03 7.07 3.69
N GLU A 37 -3.14 7.89 4.72
CA GLU A 37 -2.19 8.97 5.01
C GLU A 37 -1.63 8.72 6.41
N ILE A 38 -0.42 8.15 6.47
CA ILE A 38 0.19 7.66 7.70
C ILE A 38 1.59 8.26 7.83
N GLY A 39 1.86 8.87 8.98
CA GLY A 39 3.14 9.48 9.32
C GLY A 39 3.36 10.87 8.72
N GLY A 40 4.54 11.41 9.03
CA GLY A 40 5.02 12.72 8.58
C GLY A 40 6.43 12.63 7.99
N ARG A 41 6.95 13.74 7.48
CA ARG A 41 8.21 13.79 6.71
C ARG A 41 9.45 13.28 7.49
N ASN A 42 9.44 13.42 8.82
CA ASN A 42 10.59 13.16 9.70
C ASN A 42 10.35 12.02 10.71
N GLY A 43 9.26 11.24 10.57
CA GLY A 43 8.91 10.15 11.47
C GLY A 43 9.16 8.76 10.86
N PRO A 44 8.90 7.68 11.62
CA PRO A 44 8.92 6.34 11.06
C PRO A 44 7.89 6.24 9.93
N ARG A 45 8.17 5.41 8.93
CA ARG A 45 7.24 5.15 7.84
C ARG A 45 6.53 3.83 8.10
N TYR A 46 5.23 3.82 7.91
CA TYR A 46 4.46 2.59 8.03
C TYR A 46 4.63 1.74 6.77
N SER A 47 5.05 0.49 6.94
CA SER A 47 5.15 -0.49 5.86
C SER A 47 3.85 -1.26 5.76
N LEU A 48 3.23 -1.24 4.58
CA LEU A 48 1.98 -1.97 4.35
C LEU A 48 2.23 -3.49 4.43
N PRO A 49 1.33 -4.25 5.09
CA PRO A 49 1.44 -5.69 5.18
C PRO A 49 1.20 -6.35 3.82
N LYS A 50 1.88 -7.48 3.59
CA LYS A 50 1.77 -8.24 2.33
C LYS A 50 0.34 -8.68 2.02
N SER A 51 -0.44 -8.96 3.06
CA SER A 51 -1.83 -9.37 2.97
C SER A 51 -2.67 -8.36 2.18
N VAL A 52 -2.43 -7.07 2.37
CA VAL A 52 -3.14 -5.97 1.69
C VAL A 52 -2.67 -5.81 0.24
N LEU A 53 -1.36 -5.89 0.01
CA LEU A 53 -0.78 -5.66 -1.32
C LEU A 53 -1.08 -6.81 -2.30
N SER A 54 -1.38 -8.00 -1.79
CA SER A 54 -1.58 -9.21 -2.59
C SER A 54 -3.05 -9.48 -2.98
N VAL A 55 -3.99 -8.63 -2.55
CA VAL A 55 -5.42 -8.87 -2.81
C VAL A 55 -5.83 -8.49 -4.24
N ASN A 56 -6.78 -9.25 -4.79
CA ASN A 56 -7.31 -9.09 -6.15
C ASN A 56 -8.60 -8.28 -6.26
N PHE A 57 -8.95 -7.52 -5.22
CA PHE A 57 -10.18 -6.72 -5.19
C PHE A 57 -9.95 -5.24 -4.89
N ILE A 58 -8.77 -4.85 -4.39
CA ILE A 58 -8.41 -3.44 -4.26
C ILE A 58 -8.09 -2.93 -5.66
N THR A 59 -8.87 -1.93 -6.10
CA THR A 59 -8.74 -1.32 -7.43
C THR A 59 -8.15 0.08 -7.36
N THR A 60 -8.34 0.77 -6.24
CA THR A 60 -7.80 2.12 -6.01
C THR A 60 -6.99 2.15 -4.73
N MET A 61 -5.75 2.62 -4.83
CA MET A 61 -4.81 2.73 -3.72
C MET A 61 -4.20 4.13 -3.71
N ASN A 62 -4.52 4.91 -2.68
CA ASN A 62 -3.97 6.24 -2.44
C ASN A 62 -3.11 6.19 -1.17
N LEU A 63 -1.81 6.39 -1.31
CA LEU A 63 -0.85 6.22 -0.24
C LEU A 63 -0.06 7.50 -0.04
N LYS A 64 -0.01 7.96 1.21
CA LYS A 64 0.73 9.15 1.61
C LYS A 64 1.52 8.94 2.89
N GLY A 65 2.80 9.30 2.87
CA GLY A 65 3.68 9.24 4.04
C GLY A 65 4.18 7.86 4.46
N CYS A 66 3.72 6.79 3.80
CA CYS A 66 4.09 5.41 4.12
C CYS A 66 5.31 4.93 3.32
N GLU A 67 5.66 3.65 3.49
CA GLU A 67 6.67 2.98 2.69
C GLU A 67 6.13 1.73 2.01
N LEU A 68 6.66 1.45 0.82
CA LEU A 68 6.44 0.21 0.10
C LEU A 68 7.80 -0.42 -0.18
N ILE A 69 8.01 -1.58 0.43
CA ILE A 69 9.22 -2.37 0.27
C ILE A 69 8.93 -3.55 -0.65
N SER A 70 9.85 -3.86 -1.55
CA SER A 70 9.78 -4.96 -2.50
C SER A 70 9.59 -6.31 -1.82
N ALA A 71 10.14 -6.48 -0.61
CA ALA A 71 9.95 -7.64 0.24
C ALA A 71 8.48 -7.87 0.61
N SER A 72 7.66 -6.83 0.62
CA SER A 72 6.22 -6.90 0.91
C SER A 72 5.36 -7.26 -0.30
N LEU A 73 5.91 -7.18 -1.52
CA LEU A 73 5.25 -7.64 -2.75
C LEU A 73 5.53 -9.12 -2.98
N ALA A 74 4.56 -9.99 -2.69
CA ALA A 74 4.66 -11.42 -2.98
C ALA A 74 4.63 -11.67 -4.49
N ASN A 75 5.79 -12.00 -5.09
CA ASN A 75 6.05 -12.50 -6.46
C ASN A 75 5.35 -11.85 -7.68
N THR A 76 4.43 -10.92 -7.48
CA THR A 76 3.59 -10.30 -8.51
C THR A 76 3.09 -8.93 -8.02
N GLN A 77 2.76 -8.11 -9.01
CA GLN A 77 2.26 -6.74 -8.92
C GLN A 77 0.95 -6.64 -8.13
N LEU A 78 0.53 -5.41 -7.81
CA LEU A 78 -0.80 -5.07 -7.31
C LEU A 78 -1.87 -5.53 -8.32
N PRO A 79 -2.47 -6.72 -8.18
CA PRO A 79 -2.98 -7.49 -9.31
C PRO A 79 -4.26 -6.92 -9.92
N SER A 80 -4.95 -6.04 -9.20
CA SER A 80 -6.23 -5.44 -9.63
C SER A 80 -6.24 -3.92 -9.47
N VAL A 81 -5.13 -3.32 -9.06
CA VAL A 81 -5.04 -1.87 -8.88
C VAL A 81 -4.99 -1.20 -10.23
N THR A 82 -6.02 -0.42 -10.54
CA THR A 82 -6.13 0.40 -11.76
C THR A 82 -5.80 1.86 -11.48
N LYS A 83 -5.88 2.29 -10.22
CA LYS A 83 -5.54 3.64 -9.78
C LYS A 83 -4.57 3.58 -8.60
N LEU A 84 -3.36 4.08 -8.83
CA LEU A 84 -2.31 4.17 -7.81
C LEU A 84 -1.89 5.63 -7.66
N SER A 85 -2.00 6.18 -6.45
CA SER A 85 -1.49 7.50 -6.09
C SER A 85 -0.48 7.35 -4.96
N LEU A 86 0.74 7.84 -5.18
CA LEU A 86 1.83 7.79 -4.22
C LEU A 86 2.30 9.22 -3.94
N VAL A 87 2.19 9.68 -2.70
CA VAL A 87 2.60 11.03 -2.28
C VAL A 87 3.53 10.93 -1.07
N ASN A 88 4.78 11.37 -1.20
CA ASN A 88 5.77 11.24 -0.12
C ASN A 88 5.90 9.79 0.40
N VAL A 89 5.86 8.81 -0.52
CA VAL A 89 6.01 7.38 -0.20
C VAL A 89 7.46 6.97 -0.41
N TYR A 90 8.04 6.21 0.53
CA TYR A 90 9.33 5.57 0.30
C TYR A 90 9.14 4.34 -0.59
N LEU A 91 9.88 4.26 -1.70
CA LEU A 91 9.96 3.07 -2.54
C LEU A 91 11.40 2.57 -2.51
N ASP A 92 11.59 1.29 -2.17
CA ASP A 92 12.92 0.69 -2.35
C ASP A 92 13.21 0.44 -3.85
N GLU A 93 14.47 0.17 -4.19
CA GLU A 93 14.89 -0.08 -5.57
C GLU A 93 14.14 -1.26 -6.21
N GLY A 94 13.83 -2.29 -5.41
CA GLY A 94 13.09 -3.45 -5.88
C GLY A 94 11.66 -3.10 -6.26
N PHE A 95 11.01 -2.20 -5.54
CA PHE A 95 9.65 -1.74 -5.84
C PHE A 95 9.65 -0.87 -7.09
N MET A 96 10.59 0.08 -7.21
CA MET A 96 10.72 0.91 -8.41
C MET A 96 10.87 0.07 -9.68
N ARG A 97 11.74 -0.95 -9.64
CA ARG A 97 11.94 -1.87 -10.78
C ARG A 97 10.66 -2.61 -11.17
N LYS A 98 9.89 -3.11 -10.19
CA LYS A 98 8.61 -3.80 -10.44
C LYS A 98 7.55 -2.89 -11.06
N VAL A 99 7.53 -1.60 -10.69
CA VAL A 99 6.66 -0.59 -11.31
C VAL A 99 7.07 -0.34 -12.76
N GLU A 100 8.37 -0.21 -13.03
CA GLU A 100 8.88 -0.06 -14.40
C GLU A 100 8.54 -1.28 -15.27
N GLU A 101 8.71 -2.50 -14.74
CA GLU A 101 8.33 -3.74 -15.43
C GLU A 101 6.83 -3.84 -15.68
N GLY A 102 5.98 -3.42 -14.73
CA GLY A 102 4.52 -3.37 -14.94
C GLY A 102 4.05 -2.28 -15.89
N SER A 103 4.82 -1.20 -16.03
CA SER A 103 4.55 -0.15 -17.03
C SER A 103 4.97 -0.56 -18.46
N ARG A 104 5.85 -1.57 -18.59
CA ARG A 104 6.19 -2.18 -19.87
C ARG A 104 5.08 -3.16 -20.27
N LEU A 105 4.09 -2.64 -21.00
CA LEU A 105 3.13 -3.48 -21.73
C LEU A 105 3.89 -4.49 -22.62
N PRO A 106 3.45 -5.75 -22.73
CA PRO A 106 3.96 -6.64 -23.76
C PRO A 106 3.73 -5.97 -25.11
N LYS A 107 4.81 -5.69 -25.84
CA LYS A 107 4.72 -5.41 -27.27
C LYS A 107 4.27 -6.72 -27.92
N GLY A 108 3.05 -6.71 -28.46
CA GLY A 108 2.56 -7.77 -29.33
C GLY A 108 3.41 -7.91 -30.58
#